data_AF-A0A0S3RXN0-F1
#
_entry.id   AF-A0A0S3RXN0-F1
#
_cell.length_a   1.000
_cell.length_b   1.000
_cell.length_c   1.000
_cell.angle_alpha   90.00
_cell.angle_beta   90.00
_cell.angle_gamma   90.00
#
_symmetry.space_group_name_H-M   'P 1'
#
loop_
_entity.id
_entity.type
_entity.pdbx_description
1 polymer ?
#
loop_
_entity_poly.entity_id
_entity_poly.type
_entity_poly.pdbx_seq_one_letter_code
_entity_poly.pdbx_strand_id
1 'polypeptide(L)' 'MVYPDSFGCVSIIHVIMEQIFGMAEKEMEYRVELFNKMTQTCFKKCVDERYKESELNMGENSCIDRCVSKYWQ' A
#
# COMPACT_ATOMS: atom_id res chain seq x y z
N MET A 1 43.62 11.01 2.23
CA MET A 1 42.61 10.17 2.90
C MET A 1 41.74 11.10 3.72
N VAL A 2 40.60 11.51 3.17
CA VAL A 2 39.62 12.31 3.90
C VAL A 2 38.89 11.33 4.81
N TYR A 3 39.35 11.17 6.05
CA TYR A 3 38.52 10.58 7.09
C TYR A 3 37.59 11.72 7.55
N PRO A 4 36.27 11.63 7.35
CA PRO A 4 35.38 12.62 7.92
C PRO A 4 35.56 12.56 9.44
N ASP A 5 35.80 13.71 10.05
CA ASP A 5 35.80 13.92 11.50
C ASP A 5 34.63 13.14 12.14
N SER A 6 34.83 12.62 13.36
CA SER A 6 33.82 11.80 14.05
C SER A 6 32.44 12.48 14.11
N PHE A 7 32.40 13.83 14.13
CA PHE A 7 31.17 14.61 13.99
C PHE A 7 30.50 14.46 12.62
N GLY A 8 31.25 14.57 11.52
CA GLY A 8 30.73 14.37 10.17
C GLY A 8 30.18 12.97 9.94
N CYS A 9 30.83 11.94 10.50
CA CYS A 9 30.32 10.56 10.43
C CYS A 9 29.01 10.39 11.24
N VAL A 10 28.87 11.01 12.41
CA VAL A 10 27.62 11.02 13.20
C VAL A 10 26.48 11.74 12.47
N SER A 11 26.74 12.89 11.85
CA SER A 11 25.75 13.59 11.03
C SER A 11 25.32 12.76 9.82
N ILE A 12 26.25 12.07 9.17
CA ILE A 12 25.96 11.15 8.07
C ILE A 12 25.13 9.96 8.55
N ILE A 13 25.44 9.36 9.70
CA ILE A 13 24.66 8.27 10.30
C ILE A 13 23.23 8.73 10.62
N HIS A 14 23.05 9.96 11.13
CA HIS A 14 21.73 10.53 11.40
C HIS A 14 20.91 10.68 10.12
N VAL A 15 21.49 11.27 9.07
CA VAL A 15 20.85 11.45 7.76
C VAL A 15 20.51 10.11 7.11
N ILE A 16 21.42 9.13 7.15
CA ILE A 16 21.17 7.81 6.54
C ILE A 16 20.06 7.05 7.29
N MET A 17 20.03 7.11 8.62
CA MET A 17 18.96 6.47 9.40
C MET A 17 17.60 7.09 9.09
N GLU A 18 17.49 8.43 9.07
CA GLU A 18 16.24 9.11 8.68
C GLU A 18 15.80 8.74 7.25
N GLN A 19 16.73 8.60 6.31
CA GLN A 19 16.40 8.16 4.94
C GLN A 19 15.89 6.71 4.91
N ILE A 20 16.52 5.80 5.66
CA ILE A 20 16.10 4.38 5.72
C ILE A 20 14.71 4.25 6.35
N PHE A 21 14.47 4.93 7.48
CA PHE A 21 13.15 4.93 8.13
C PHE A 21 12.11 5.62 7.25
N GLY A 22 12.44 6.76 6.64
CA GLY A 22 11.53 7.47 5.73
C GLY A 22 11.19 6.69 4.47
N MET A 23 12.10 5.84 3.96
CA MET A 23 11.80 4.91 2.88
C MET A 23 10.89 3.77 3.34
N ALA A 24 11.19 3.16 4.49
CA ALA A 24 10.37 2.08 5.04
C ALA A 24 8.93 2.54 5.36
N GLU A 25 8.79 3.75 5.89
CA GLU A 25 7.48 4.39 6.14
C GLU A 25 6.71 4.60 4.83
N LYS A 26 7.35 5.15 3.80
CA LYS A 26 6.73 5.36 2.48
C LYS A 26 6.29 4.05 1.82
N GLU A 27 7.06 2.99 1.95
CA GLU A 27 6.64 1.68 1.43
C GLU A 27 5.39 1.16 2.14
N MET A 28 5.29 1.36 3.45
CA MET A 28 4.12 0.95 4.23
C MET A 28 2.90 1.81 3.89
N GLU A 29 3.06 3.13 3.82
CA GLU A 29 1.98 4.06 3.46
C GLU A 29 1.45 3.76 2.05
N TYR A 30 2.36 3.51 1.10
CA TYR A 30 1.99 3.09 -0.25
C TYR A 30 1.16 1.80 -0.27
N ARG A 31 1.54 0.79 0.52
CA ARG A 31 0.78 -0.48 0.62
C ARG A 31 -0.62 -0.26 1.17
N VAL A 32 -0.77 0.62 2.16
CA VAL A 32 -2.07 0.95 2.75
C VAL A 32 -2.94 1.70 1.75
N GLU A 33 -2.40 2.72 1.09
CA GLU A 33 -3.12 3.49 0.07
C GLU A 33 -3.57 2.59 -1.09
N LEU A 34 -2.68 1.71 -1.55
CA LEU A 34 -2.95 0.75 -2.60
C LEU A 34 -4.10 -0.19 -2.23
N PHE A 35 -4.08 -0.75 -1.02
CA PHE A 35 -5.15 -1.62 -0.53
C PHE A 35 -6.49 -0.88 -0.44
N ASN A 36 -6.49 0.35 0.07
CA ASN A 36 -7.70 1.16 0.19
C ASN A 36 -8.31 1.47 -1.18
N LYS A 37 -7.50 1.90 -2.15
CA LYS A 37 -7.94 2.18 -3.52
C LYS A 37 -8.45 0.93 -4.24
N MET A 38 -7.74 -0.20 -4.08
CA MET A 38 -8.14 -1.48 -4.65
C MET A 38 -9.50 -1.93 -4.11
N THR A 39 -9.65 -1.93 -2.79
CA THR A 39 -10.89 -2.35 -2.11
C THR A 39 -12.08 -1.50 -2.56
N GLN A 40 -11.94 -0.17 -2.56
CA GLN A 40 -13.01 0.73 -3.02
C GLN A 40 -13.35 0.51 -4.50
N THR A 41 -12.33 0.31 -5.34
CA THR A 41 -12.53 0.08 -6.78
C THR A 41 -13.28 -1.22 -7.05
N CYS A 42 -12.89 -2.32 -6.40
CA CYS A 42 -13.52 -3.62 -6.61
C CYS A 42 -14.90 -3.70 -5.97
N PHE A 43 -15.09 -3.09 -4.79
CA PHE A 43 -16.40 -2.98 -4.17
C PHE A 43 -17.39 -2.27 -5.09
N LYS A 44 -17.02 -1.09 -5.62
CA LYS A 44 -17.88 -0.33 -6.55
C LYS A 44 -18.17 -1.05 -7.86
N LYS A 45 -17.26 -1.90 -8.34
CA LYS A 45 -17.43 -2.67 -9.59
C LYS A 45 -18.27 -3.92 -9.42
N CYS A 46 -18.19 -4.56 -8.26
CA CYS A 46 -18.70 -5.92 -8.07
C CYS A 46 -19.91 -6.00 -7.14
N VAL A 47 -20.11 -5.04 -6.23
CA VAL A 47 -21.23 -5.05 -5.27
C VAL A 47 -22.33 -4.10 -5.73
N ASP A 48 -23.57 -4.58 -5.79
CA ASP A 48 -24.73 -3.79 -6.23
C ASP A 48 -25.18 -2.80 -5.14
N GLU A 49 -25.41 -1.53 -5.51
CA GLU A 49 -25.85 -0.46 -4.60
C GLU A 49 -27.23 -0.72 -3.97
N ARG A 50 -28.02 -1.64 -4.53
CA ARG A 50 -29.32 -2.02 -3.98
C ARG A 50 -29.22 -2.98 -2.80
N TYR A 51 -28.02 -3.48 -2.47
CA TYR A 51 -27.70 -4.33 -1.31
C TYR A 51 -28.81 -5.32 -0.95
N LYS A 52 -29.09 -6.25 -1.87
CA LYS A 52 -30.20 -7.20 -1.72
C LYS A 52 -30.03 -8.15 -0.54
N GLU A 53 -28.78 -8.50 -0.22
CA GLU A 53 -28.39 -9.45 0.81
C GLU A 53 -27.17 -8.88 1.57
N SER A 54 -27.03 -9.25 2.85
CA SER A 54 -25.91 -8.79 3.69
C SER A 54 -24.61 -9.55 3.43
N GLU A 55 -24.69 -10.72 2.79
CA GLU A 55 -23.54 -11.53 2.41
C GLU A 55 -23.29 -11.43 0.91
N LEU A 56 -22.00 -11.54 0.54
CA LEU A 56 -21.59 -11.57 -0.85
C LEU A 56 -22.08 -12.86 -1.51
N ASN A 57 -22.83 -12.71 -2.59
CA ASN A 57 -23.25 -13.86 -3.38
C ASN A 57 -22.05 -14.43 -4.18
N MET A 58 -22.20 -15.65 -4.70
CA MET A 58 -21.13 -16.32 -5.46
C MET A 58 -20.66 -15.51 -6.69
N GLY A 59 -21.55 -14.72 -7.30
CA GLY A 59 -21.23 -13.83 -8.41
C GLY A 59 -20.37 -12.64 -7.99
N GLU A 60 -20.68 -12.02 -6.86
CA GLU A 60 -19.91 -10.92 -6.29
C GLU A 60 -18.53 -11.39 -5.84
N ASN A 61 -18.44 -12.53 -5.16
CA ASN A 61 -17.16 -13.13 -4.76
C ASN A 61 -16.26 -13.40 -5.98
N SER A 62 -16.80 -14.09 -6.98
CA SER A 62 -16.04 -14.39 -8.21
C SER A 62 -15.72 -13.14 -9.05
N CYS A 63 -16.51 -12.07 -8.96
CA CYS A 63 -16.18 -10.77 -9.54
C CYS A 63 -15.00 -10.12 -8.80
N ILE A 64 -15.01 -10.11 -7.46
CA ILE A 64 -13.95 -9.52 -6.63
C ILE A 64 -12.61 -10.19 -6.92
N ASP A 65 -12.54 -11.52 -6.97
CA ASP A 65 -11.30 -12.26 -7.29
C ASP A 65 -10.70 -11.84 -8.65
N ARG A 66 -11.57 -11.71 -9.66
CA ARG A 66 -11.17 -11.26 -11.00
C ARG A 66 -10.79 -9.78 -11.00
N CYS A 67 -11.45 -8.96 -10.19
CA CYS A 67 -11.16 -7.54 -10.08
C CYS A 67 -9.78 -7.30 -9.46
N VAL A 68 -9.47 -7.97 -8.35
CA VAL A 68 -8.15 -7.91 -7.70
C VAL A 68 -7.06 -8.38 -8.66
N SER A 69 -7.28 -9.50 -9.36
CA SER A 69 -6.32 -10.00 -10.37
C SER A 69 -6.05 -8.98 -11.49
N LYS A 70 -7.07 -8.24 -11.93
CA LYS A 70 -6.94 -7.18 -12.94
C LYS A 70 -6.33 -5.89 -12.40
N TYR A 71 -6.45 -5.61 -11.10
CA TYR A 71 -5.91 -4.39 -10.49
C TYR A 71 -4.39 -4.47 -10.31
N TRP A 72 -3.83 -5.69 -10.20
CA TRP A 72 -2.38 -5.97 -10.15
C TRP A 72 -1.69 -6.13 -11.50
N GLN A 73 -2.46 -6.25 -12.59
CA GLN A 73 -1.92 -6.28 -13.95
C GLN A 73 -1.78 -4.86 -14.50
#